data_AF-A0A7C1BCU0-F1
#
_entry.id   AF-A0A7C1BCU0-F1
#
_cell.length_a   1.000
_cell.length_b   1.000
_cell.length_c   1.000
_cell.angle_alpha   90.00
_cell.angle_beta   90.00
_cell.angle_gamma   90.00
#
_symmetry.space_group_name_H-M   'P 1'
#
loop_
_entity.id
_entity.type
_entity.pdbx_description
1 polymer ?
#
loop_
_entity_poly.entity_id
_entity_poly.type
_entity_poly.pdbx_seq_one_letter_code
_entity_poly.pdbx_strand_id
1 'polypeptide(L)'
;MKLRFRTKILSILILVISTAIPPVVNSSSGLDNWTVIYYICGDSNISDFVPPLTENLSRIGSTKDFNLIVFEDQPGVGDFHLYYVDEYGEFVELNDILGWPDEVDCGNNYTLYRLLVEMMRIYPARHYALIPFASGGTGWQRFCLPDRHPPTKQMTLPVLASTLREVVNRTHHKLDVLFGSCASGVIELAYEVAPYVDYLVLTQDCLSREHLVERFYQATWDIRNNSNLTPEEFGKQAVSHLKPLAFYYPESYYNKTLSWWQKLLNKLPFSGLHTVLFYDSTAVINSSNIDELVESINSLA
;
A
#
# COMPACT_ATOMS: atom_id res chain seq x y z
N MET A 1 54.70 -21.46 -57.34
CA MET A 1 54.23 -20.66 -56.18
C MET A 1 52.84 -20.10 -56.51
N LYS A 2 51.76 -20.82 -56.14
CA LYS A 2 50.37 -20.41 -56.43
C LYS A 2 49.75 -19.80 -55.17
N LEU A 3 49.49 -18.51 -55.18
CA LEU A 3 48.76 -17.79 -54.13
C LEU A 3 47.27 -18.19 -54.21
N ARG A 4 46.72 -18.80 -53.16
CA ARG A 4 45.28 -19.03 -52.99
C ARG A 4 44.70 -17.90 -52.14
N PHE A 5 43.90 -17.02 -52.75
CA PHE A 5 43.01 -16.12 -52.03
C PHE A 5 41.88 -16.94 -51.40
N ARG A 6 41.80 -16.97 -50.06
CA ARG A 6 40.63 -17.46 -49.33
C ARG A 6 39.75 -16.27 -48.99
N THR A 7 38.64 -16.12 -49.72
CA THR A 7 37.57 -15.18 -49.41
C THR A 7 36.88 -15.60 -48.11
N LYS A 8 36.82 -14.68 -47.15
CA LYS A 8 36.08 -14.82 -45.89
C LYS A 8 34.58 -14.71 -46.18
N ILE A 9 33.78 -15.68 -45.77
CA ILE A 9 32.34 -15.51 -45.61
C ILE A 9 32.12 -15.40 -44.10
N LEU A 10 31.89 -14.16 -43.64
CA LEU A 10 31.50 -13.86 -42.27
C LEU A 10 29.97 -13.91 -42.25
N SER A 11 29.41 -15.01 -41.77
CA SER A 11 27.97 -15.14 -41.55
C SER A 11 27.59 -14.25 -40.36
N ILE A 12 26.99 -13.09 -40.62
CA ILE A 12 26.41 -12.22 -39.60
C ILE A 12 25.08 -12.87 -39.17
N LEU A 13 25.09 -13.49 -37.99
CA LEU A 13 23.88 -13.95 -37.33
C LEU A 13 23.18 -12.71 -36.74
N ILE A 14 22.14 -12.21 -37.39
CA ILE A 14 21.31 -11.13 -36.85
C ILE A 14 20.46 -11.75 -35.75
N LEU A 15 20.88 -11.56 -34.50
CA LEU A 15 20.08 -11.84 -33.33
C LEU A 15 18.96 -10.80 -33.28
N VAL A 16 17.77 -11.16 -33.71
CA VAL A 16 16.57 -10.34 -33.51
C VAL A 16 16.26 -10.41 -32.01
N ILE A 17 16.79 -9.45 -31.24
CA ILE A 17 16.35 -9.22 -29.87
C ILE A 17 14.92 -8.70 -30.01
N SER A 18 13.95 -9.59 -29.85
CA SER A 18 12.56 -9.22 -29.66
C SER A 18 12.48 -8.52 -28.31
N THR A 19 12.64 -7.20 -28.29
CA THR A 19 12.21 -6.40 -27.14
C THR A 19 10.69 -6.51 -27.11
N ALA A 20 10.19 -7.49 -26.37
CA ALA A 20 8.80 -7.52 -25.96
C ALA A 20 8.61 -6.28 -25.09
N ILE A 21 8.21 -5.19 -25.74
CA ILE A 21 7.63 -4.04 -25.05
C ILE A 21 6.44 -4.64 -24.28
N PRO A 22 6.34 -4.43 -22.95
CA PRO A 22 5.15 -4.88 -22.23
C PRO A 22 3.92 -4.30 -22.94
N PRO A 23 2.73 -4.89 -22.77
CA PRO A 23 1.52 -4.22 -23.19
C PRO A 23 1.46 -2.90 -22.41
N VAL A 24 1.96 -1.81 -23.02
CA VAL A 24 1.37 -0.50 -22.84
C VAL A 24 -0.09 -0.79 -23.14
N VAL A 25 -0.93 -0.81 -22.10
CA VAL A 25 -2.36 -0.90 -22.30
C VAL A 25 -2.68 0.27 -23.22
N ASN A 26 -2.87 -0.05 -24.50
CA ASN A 26 -3.36 0.90 -25.48
C ASN A 26 -4.77 1.18 -24.97
N SER A 27 -4.89 2.20 -24.13
CA SER A 27 -6.17 2.65 -23.62
C SER A 27 -7.01 2.90 -24.85
N SER A 28 -8.07 2.10 -24.98
CA SER A 28 -9.09 2.29 -25.98
C SER A 28 -9.86 3.55 -25.59
N SER A 29 -9.26 4.72 -25.84
CA SER A 29 -9.87 6.05 -25.75
C SER A 29 -10.53 6.44 -24.40
N GLY A 30 -10.09 5.90 -23.26
CA GLY A 30 -10.62 6.28 -21.94
C GLY A 30 -9.64 6.04 -20.79
N LEU A 31 -9.80 6.80 -19.71
CA LEU A 31 -9.15 6.53 -18.42
C LEU A 31 -9.82 5.32 -17.77
N ASP A 32 -9.03 4.47 -17.12
CA ASP A 32 -9.56 3.41 -16.24
C ASP A 32 -10.31 4.05 -15.07
N ASN A 33 -11.21 3.31 -14.42
CA ASN A 33 -11.93 3.87 -13.29
C ASN A 33 -11.04 4.00 -12.06
N TRP A 34 -10.21 2.98 -11.78
CA TRP A 34 -9.35 2.95 -10.60
C TRP A 34 -7.93 2.49 -10.92
N THR A 35 -6.96 3.11 -10.25
CA THR A 35 -5.62 2.54 -10.06
C THR A 35 -5.38 2.43 -8.55
N VAL A 36 -5.26 1.21 -8.04
CA VAL A 36 -4.96 0.93 -6.63
C VAL A 36 -3.51 0.50 -6.52
N ILE A 37 -2.76 1.22 -5.68
CA ILE A 37 -1.32 1.06 -5.50
C ILE A 37 -1.06 0.55 -4.09
N TYR A 38 -0.54 -0.67 -3.99
CA TYR A 38 -0.04 -1.24 -2.73
C TYR A 38 1.42 -0.84 -2.53
N TYR A 39 1.73 -0.31 -1.35
CA TYR A 39 3.08 0.05 -0.93
C TYR A 39 3.49 -0.82 0.26
N ILE A 40 4.02 -2.01 -0.04
CA ILE A 40 4.33 -3.06 0.93
C ILE A 40 5.77 -2.88 1.43
N CYS A 41 5.90 -2.42 2.68
CA CYS A 41 7.19 -2.28 3.38
C CYS A 41 7.45 -3.54 4.20
N GLY A 42 7.74 -4.63 3.50
CA GLY A 42 7.88 -5.98 4.04
C GLY A 42 9.18 -6.23 4.78
N ASP A 43 10.24 -5.43 4.56
CA ASP A 43 11.46 -5.45 5.39
C ASP A 43 11.22 -4.87 6.79
N SER A 44 10.40 -5.56 7.55
CA SER A 44 10.02 -5.20 8.90
C SER A 44 9.49 -6.43 9.64
N ASN A 45 8.78 -6.23 10.75
CA ASN A 45 8.22 -7.32 11.55
C ASN A 45 6.88 -7.85 11.00
N ILE A 46 6.45 -7.40 9.82
CA ILE A 46 5.25 -7.91 9.14
C ILE A 46 5.56 -8.79 7.93
N SER A 47 6.82 -9.15 7.70
CA SER A 47 7.26 -9.99 6.58
C SER A 47 6.42 -11.26 6.41
N ASP A 48 6.06 -11.92 7.51
CA ASP A 48 5.25 -13.15 7.51
C ASP A 48 3.82 -12.96 6.96
N PHE A 49 3.35 -11.71 6.88
CA PHE A 49 2.03 -11.35 6.36
C PHE A 49 2.07 -10.85 4.92
N VAL A 50 3.25 -10.65 4.34
CA VAL A 50 3.38 -10.23 2.93
C VAL A 50 2.93 -11.34 1.98
N PRO A 51 3.40 -12.61 2.08
CA PRO A 51 2.94 -13.68 1.19
C PRO A 51 1.41 -13.92 1.17
N PRO A 52 0.69 -13.98 2.31
CA PRO A 52 -0.76 -14.13 2.25
C PRO A 52 -1.47 -12.89 1.70
N LEU A 53 -0.91 -11.69 1.85
CA LEU A 53 -1.46 -10.50 1.20
C LEU A 53 -1.28 -10.60 -0.32
N THR A 54 -0.07 -10.88 -0.80
CA THR A 54 0.24 -10.95 -2.24
C THR A 54 -0.51 -12.09 -2.93
N GLU A 55 -0.74 -13.22 -2.26
CA GLU A 55 -1.62 -14.29 -2.75
C GLU A 55 -3.07 -13.78 -2.96
N ASN A 56 -3.60 -12.95 -2.06
CA ASN A 56 -4.92 -12.35 -2.25
C ASN A 56 -4.90 -11.29 -3.36
N LEU A 57 -3.84 -10.50 -3.50
CA LEU A 57 -3.68 -9.54 -4.59
C LEU A 57 -3.58 -10.23 -5.96
N SER A 58 -2.91 -11.38 -6.05
CA SER A 58 -2.92 -12.25 -7.23
C SER A 58 -4.35 -12.63 -7.63
N ARG A 59 -5.14 -13.12 -6.65
CA ARG A 59 -6.54 -13.52 -6.90
C ARG A 59 -7.43 -12.35 -7.32
N ILE A 60 -7.10 -11.13 -6.89
CA ILE A 60 -7.77 -9.91 -7.33
C ILE A 60 -7.39 -9.65 -8.78
N GLY A 61 -6.11 -9.36 -9.06
CA GLY A 61 -5.65 -8.98 -10.39
C GLY A 61 -6.32 -7.72 -10.95
N SER A 62 -5.78 -7.22 -12.06
CA SER A 62 -6.36 -6.07 -12.76
C SER A 62 -7.60 -6.47 -13.59
N THR A 63 -8.29 -5.48 -14.12
CA THR A 63 -9.31 -5.66 -15.17
C THR A 63 -9.14 -4.57 -16.22
N LYS A 64 -9.97 -4.58 -17.27
CA LYS A 64 -9.95 -3.54 -18.30
C LYS A 64 -10.21 -2.10 -17.80
N ASP A 65 -10.82 -1.92 -16.63
CA ASP A 65 -11.19 -0.62 -16.06
C ASP A 65 -10.60 -0.42 -14.65
N PHE A 66 -9.68 -1.28 -14.22
CA PHE A 66 -9.07 -1.26 -12.88
C PHE A 66 -7.63 -1.78 -12.94
N ASN A 67 -6.67 -0.96 -12.52
CA ASN A 67 -5.26 -1.35 -12.40
C ASN A 67 -4.88 -1.67 -10.96
N LEU A 68 -4.19 -2.78 -10.76
CA LEU A 68 -3.60 -3.18 -9.50
C LEU A 68 -2.07 -3.15 -9.60
N ILE A 69 -1.46 -2.24 -8.83
CA ILE A 69 -0.01 -2.06 -8.75
C ILE A 69 0.48 -2.52 -7.39
N VAL A 70 1.58 -3.27 -7.36
CA VAL A 70 2.19 -3.76 -6.12
C VAL A 70 3.66 -3.35 -6.09
N PHE A 71 4.00 -2.44 -5.20
CA PHE A 71 5.37 -2.17 -4.76
C PHE A 71 5.63 -3.05 -3.54
N GLU A 72 6.59 -3.95 -3.63
CA GLU A 72 6.90 -4.93 -2.59
C GLU A 72 8.39 -4.95 -2.30
N ASP A 73 8.72 -4.60 -1.06
CA ASP A 73 10.07 -4.67 -0.52
C ASP A 73 10.14 -5.77 0.54
N GLN A 74 11.07 -6.72 0.40
CA GLN A 74 11.16 -7.91 1.25
C GLN A 74 12.40 -7.83 2.18
N PRO A 75 12.53 -8.69 3.22
CA PRO A 75 13.55 -8.52 4.25
C PRO A 75 15.02 -8.72 3.86
N GLY A 76 15.28 -9.13 2.62
CA GLY A 76 16.59 -9.48 2.09
C GLY A 76 17.39 -8.25 1.65
N VAL A 77 18.32 -8.49 0.73
CA VAL A 77 19.02 -7.41 0.02
C VAL A 77 18.87 -7.72 -1.47
N GLY A 78 18.38 -6.76 -2.24
CA GLY A 78 18.12 -6.93 -3.67
C GLY A 78 16.82 -7.67 -3.96
N ASP A 79 15.84 -7.62 -3.06
CA ASP A 79 14.54 -8.29 -3.14
C ASP A 79 13.36 -7.32 -3.17
N PHE A 80 13.60 -6.09 -3.63
CA PHE A 80 12.55 -5.17 -4.01
C PHE A 80 11.99 -5.50 -5.41
N HIS A 81 10.68 -5.43 -5.53
CA HIS A 81 9.96 -5.63 -6.77
C HIS A 81 8.82 -4.62 -6.96
N LEU A 82 8.65 -4.16 -8.20
CA LEU A 82 7.53 -3.36 -8.64
C LEU A 82 6.74 -4.14 -9.69
N TYR A 83 5.46 -4.38 -9.42
CA TYR A 83 4.61 -5.21 -10.24
C TYR A 83 3.37 -4.48 -10.72
N TYR A 84 2.95 -4.82 -11.94
CA TYR A 84 1.56 -4.77 -12.35
C TYR A 84 0.98 -6.18 -12.24
N VAL A 85 -0.15 -6.35 -11.55
CA VAL A 85 -0.83 -7.65 -11.45
C VAL A 85 -1.84 -7.74 -12.56
N ASP A 86 -1.66 -8.63 -13.52
CA ASP A 86 -2.51 -8.70 -14.70
C ASP A 86 -3.92 -9.28 -14.42
N GLU A 87 -4.75 -9.41 -15.47
CA GLU A 87 -6.12 -9.91 -15.33
C GLU A 87 -6.23 -11.39 -14.93
N TYR A 88 -5.13 -12.15 -15.08
CA TYR A 88 -5.03 -13.55 -14.70
C TYR A 88 -4.41 -13.73 -13.32
N GLY A 89 -3.99 -12.63 -12.68
CA GLY A 89 -3.35 -12.63 -11.37
C GLY A 89 -1.84 -12.83 -11.41
N GLU A 90 -1.23 -12.77 -12.60
CA GLU A 90 0.21 -12.90 -12.76
C GLU A 90 0.92 -11.56 -12.47
N PHE A 91 2.04 -11.64 -11.78
CA PHE A 91 2.85 -10.47 -11.42
C PHE A 91 3.82 -10.16 -12.55
N VAL A 92 3.55 -9.06 -13.27
CA VAL A 92 4.41 -8.57 -14.34
C VAL A 92 5.44 -7.61 -13.75
N GLU A 93 6.71 -8.04 -13.74
CA GLU A 93 7.84 -7.26 -13.23
C GLU A 93 8.06 -5.97 -14.03
N LEU A 94 8.15 -4.84 -13.33
CA LEU A 94 8.33 -3.51 -13.90
C LEU A 94 9.70 -2.92 -13.59
N ASN A 95 10.50 -3.51 -12.68
CA ASN A 95 11.77 -2.94 -12.24
C ASN A 95 12.71 -2.61 -13.42
N ASP A 96 13.08 -3.60 -14.21
CA ASP A 96 13.98 -3.44 -15.36
C ASP A 96 13.41 -2.50 -16.43
N ILE A 97 12.09 -2.56 -16.63
CA ILE A 97 11.38 -1.79 -17.66
C ILE A 97 11.42 -0.30 -17.34
N LEU A 98 11.27 0.03 -16.07
CA LEU A 98 11.16 1.40 -15.57
C LEU A 98 12.46 1.91 -14.91
N GLY A 99 13.50 1.07 -14.86
CA GLY A 99 14.78 1.39 -14.25
C GLY A 99 14.68 1.61 -12.74
N TRP A 100 13.87 0.80 -12.04
CA TRP A 100 13.98 0.72 -10.59
C TRP A 100 15.21 -0.11 -10.20
N PRO A 101 15.88 0.23 -9.08
CA PRO A 101 16.93 -0.61 -8.53
C PRO A 101 16.34 -1.93 -8.00
N ASP A 102 17.20 -2.91 -7.72
CA ASP A 102 16.80 -4.16 -7.06
C ASP A 102 16.57 -3.97 -5.54
N GLU A 103 16.89 -2.80 -5.00
CA GLU A 103 16.78 -2.46 -3.57
C GLU A 103 16.36 -1.00 -3.38
N VAL A 104 15.48 -0.72 -2.41
CA VAL A 104 14.92 0.62 -2.16
C VAL A 104 14.86 0.93 -0.67
N ASP A 105 14.68 2.20 -0.31
CA ASP A 105 14.35 2.60 1.06
C ASP A 105 12.86 2.96 1.09
N CYS A 106 12.05 2.13 1.74
CA CYS A 106 10.61 2.33 1.93
C CYS A 106 10.26 3.59 2.73
N GLY A 107 11.14 4.01 3.64
CA GLY A 107 10.98 5.24 4.42
C GLY A 107 11.47 6.49 3.70
N ASN A 108 12.13 6.36 2.56
CA ASN A 108 12.60 7.48 1.75
C ASN A 108 11.44 8.12 0.97
N ASN A 109 11.29 9.42 1.17
CA ASN A 109 10.21 10.20 0.60
C ASN A 109 10.27 10.31 -0.93
N TYR A 110 11.46 10.20 -1.52
CA TYR A 110 11.63 10.16 -2.97
C TYR A 110 11.16 8.83 -3.57
N THR A 111 11.31 7.70 -2.86
CA THR A 111 10.79 6.40 -3.28
C THR A 111 9.28 6.47 -3.48
N LEU A 112 8.56 6.97 -2.46
CA LEU A 112 7.10 7.14 -2.53
C LEU A 112 6.69 8.15 -3.61
N TYR A 113 7.37 9.29 -3.70
CA TYR A 113 7.12 10.28 -4.76
C TYR A 113 7.25 9.68 -6.16
N ARG A 114 8.36 8.98 -6.42
CA ARG A 114 8.65 8.36 -7.73
C ARG A 114 7.58 7.34 -8.08
N LEU A 115 7.23 6.45 -7.14
CA LEU A 115 6.20 5.45 -7.34
C LEU A 115 4.88 6.09 -7.77
N LEU A 116 4.36 7.02 -6.98
CA LEU A 116 3.06 7.64 -7.25
C LEU A 116 3.06 8.38 -8.58
N VAL A 117 4.07 9.21 -8.85
CA VAL A 117 4.15 9.97 -10.10
C VAL A 117 4.28 9.06 -11.33
N GLU A 118 5.11 8.02 -11.26
CA GLU A 118 5.29 7.10 -12.39
C GLU A 118 4.03 6.27 -12.63
N MET A 119 3.43 5.70 -11.59
CA MET A 119 2.27 4.82 -11.73
C MET A 119 1.02 5.58 -12.16
N MET A 120 0.77 6.78 -11.62
CA MET A 120 -0.35 7.62 -12.05
C MET A 120 -0.19 8.08 -13.51
N ARG A 121 1.03 8.15 -14.03
CA ARG A 121 1.31 8.48 -15.44
C ARG A 121 1.16 7.28 -16.37
N ILE A 122 1.64 6.10 -15.95
CA ILE A 122 1.66 4.88 -16.77
C ILE A 122 0.28 4.21 -16.77
N TYR A 123 -0.41 4.22 -15.63
CA TYR A 123 -1.73 3.64 -15.41
C TYR A 123 -2.74 4.72 -15.03
N PRO A 124 -3.09 5.61 -15.98
CA PRO A 124 -3.94 6.76 -15.69
C PRO A 124 -5.39 6.32 -15.45
N ALA A 125 -5.93 6.70 -14.30
CA ALA A 125 -7.29 6.40 -13.88
C ALA A 125 -8.05 7.65 -13.41
N ARG A 126 -9.37 7.51 -13.27
CA ARG A 126 -10.26 8.52 -12.67
C ARG A 126 -10.06 8.65 -11.17
N HIS A 127 -9.73 7.55 -10.50
CA HIS A 127 -9.50 7.51 -9.07
C HIS A 127 -8.23 6.73 -8.72
N TYR A 128 -7.53 7.20 -7.68
CA TYR A 128 -6.30 6.60 -7.17
C TYR A 128 -6.42 6.26 -5.69
N ALA A 129 -6.05 5.03 -5.34
CA ALA A 129 -5.88 4.63 -3.96
C ALA A 129 -4.43 4.28 -3.66
N LEU A 130 -3.90 4.77 -2.54
CA LEU A 130 -2.64 4.30 -1.97
C LEU A 130 -2.93 3.46 -0.73
N ILE A 131 -2.40 2.24 -0.72
CA ILE A 131 -2.55 1.27 0.38
C ILE A 131 -1.17 0.90 0.92
N PRO A 132 -0.64 1.64 1.90
CA PRO A 132 0.58 1.26 2.58
C PRO A 132 0.35 0.06 3.49
N PHE A 133 1.10 -1.01 3.25
CA PHE A 133 1.14 -2.18 4.11
C PHE A 133 2.48 -2.19 4.86
N ALA A 134 2.44 -1.64 6.07
CA ALA A 134 3.63 -1.32 6.85
C ALA A 134 3.35 -1.47 8.36
N SER A 135 4.42 -1.57 9.14
CA SER A 135 4.35 -1.77 10.58
C SER A 135 4.68 -0.51 11.38
N GLY A 136 4.29 -0.52 12.65
CA GLY A 136 4.88 0.36 13.66
C GLY A 136 4.39 1.81 13.67
N GLY A 137 3.18 2.12 13.19
CA GLY A 137 2.60 3.46 13.26
C GLY A 137 2.67 4.07 14.67
N THR A 138 3.01 5.36 14.76
CA THR A 138 3.23 6.08 16.03
C THR A 138 2.32 7.30 16.17
N GLY A 139 1.08 7.20 15.68
CA GLY A 139 0.15 8.31 15.64
C GLY A 139 0.67 9.44 14.75
N TRP A 140 0.79 10.64 15.32
CA TRP A 140 1.15 11.84 14.57
C TRP A 140 2.66 12.01 14.32
N GLN A 141 3.51 11.26 15.02
CA GLN A 141 4.95 11.51 14.94
C GLN A 141 5.53 11.03 13.61
N ARG A 142 5.06 9.88 13.12
CA ARG A 142 5.60 9.23 11.92
C ARG A 142 4.51 8.45 11.17
N PHE A 143 4.54 8.58 9.85
CA PHE A 143 3.87 7.68 8.94
C PHE A 143 4.80 6.50 8.69
N CYS A 144 4.62 5.45 9.48
CA CYS A 144 5.63 4.41 9.62
C CYS A 144 5.68 3.51 8.39
N LEU A 145 6.74 3.73 7.62
CA LEU A 145 7.20 2.95 6.48
C LEU A 145 8.60 2.45 6.85
N PRO A 146 8.70 1.48 7.77
CA PRO A 146 9.97 0.97 8.25
C PRO A 146 10.65 0.14 7.17
N ASP A 147 11.97 0.05 7.29
CA ASP A 147 12.86 -0.66 6.38
C ASP A 147 14.13 -0.99 7.17
N ARG A 148 14.62 -2.23 7.08
CA ARG A 148 15.87 -2.62 7.74
C ARG A 148 17.06 -2.56 6.77
N HIS A 149 16.85 -2.64 5.47
CA HIS A 149 17.87 -2.72 4.43
C HIS A 149 17.47 -1.88 3.21
N PRO A 150 17.83 -0.58 3.18
CA PRO A 150 18.68 0.12 4.12
C PRO A 150 17.92 0.56 5.38
N PRO A 151 18.60 0.65 6.54
CA PRO A 151 17.96 1.13 7.76
C PRO A 151 17.41 2.54 7.59
N THR A 152 16.08 2.68 7.63
CA THR A 152 15.42 3.97 7.44
C THR A 152 15.09 4.66 8.74
N LYS A 153 14.93 5.99 8.69
CA LYS A 153 14.52 6.80 9.85
C LYS A 153 12.99 6.95 9.99
N GLN A 154 12.23 6.25 9.13
CA GLN A 154 10.77 6.37 8.98
C GLN A 154 10.35 7.78 8.53
N MET A 155 9.18 7.89 7.89
CA MET A 155 8.69 9.14 7.33
C MET A 155 7.92 9.95 8.38
N THR A 156 8.23 11.24 8.55
CA THR A 156 7.43 12.13 9.43
C THR A 156 6.20 12.64 8.70
N LEU A 157 5.15 13.07 9.42
CA LEU A 157 3.95 13.64 8.78
C LEU A 157 4.24 14.87 7.91
N PRO A 158 5.06 15.85 8.31
CA PRO A 158 5.38 16.97 7.43
C PRO A 158 6.12 16.54 6.16
N VAL A 159 6.97 15.51 6.24
CA VAL A 159 7.64 14.96 5.06
C VAL A 159 6.63 14.28 4.15
N LEU A 160 5.72 13.47 4.69
CA LEU A 160 4.63 12.86 3.92
C LEU A 160 3.78 13.92 3.21
N ALA A 161 3.31 14.94 3.94
CA ALA A 161 2.52 16.02 3.38
C ALA A 161 3.27 16.76 2.26
N SER A 162 4.57 17.04 2.46
CA SER A 162 5.40 17.65 1.42
C SER A 162 5.55 16.75 0.19
N THR A 163 5.70 15.43 0.37
CA THR A 163 5.77 14.47 -0.73
C THR A 163 4.46 14.41 -1.50
N LEU A 164 3.32 14.31 -0.82
CA LEU A 164 2.00 14.31 -1.45
C LEU A 164 1.71 15.62 -2.18
N ARG A 165 2.16 16.76 -1.65
CA ARG A 165 2.10 18.04 -2.37
C ARG A 165 2.86 17.98 -3.69
N GLU A 166 4.08 17.47 -3.70
CA GLU A 166 4.87 17.36 -4.94
C GLU A 166 4.24 16.37 -5.93
N VAL A 167 3.62 15.28 -5.44
CA VAL A 167 2.83 14.37 -6.29
C VAL A 167 1.68 15.13 -6.94
N VAL A 168 0.84 15.82 -6.16
CA VAL A 168 -0.30 16.60 -6.69
C VAL A 168 0.15 17.68 -7.67
N ASN A 169 1.24 18.38 -7.37
CA ASN A 169 1.82 19.37 -8.29
C ASN A 169 2.22 18.76 -9.63
N ARG A 170 2.70 17.51 -9.61
CA ARG A 170 3.24 16.82 -10.78
C ARG A 170 2.16 16.09 -11.59
N THR A 171 1.18 15.49 -10.94
CA THR A 171 0.12 14.69 -11.55
C THR A 171 -1.16 15.48 -11.79
N HIS A 172 -1.30 16.64 -11.13
CA HIS A 172 -2.53 17.43 -11.06
C HIS A 172 -3.73 16.65 -10.50
N HIS A 173 -3.47 15.62 -9.71
CA HIS A 173 -4.49 14.76 -9.11
C HIS A 173 -4.14 14.43 -7.66
N LYS A 174 -5.13 14.53 -6.77
CA LYS A 174 -5.03 14.04 -5.39
C LYS A 174 -5.07 12.51 -5.36
N LEU A 175 -4.69 11.93 -4.22
CA LEU A 175 -5.14 10.57 -3.93
C LEU A 175 -6.61 10.65 -3.51
N ASP A 176 -7.45 9.84 -4.14
CA ASP A 176 -8.85 9.77 -3.78
C ASP A 176 -9.02 9.05 -2.43
N VAL A 177 -8.23 7.99 -2.21
CA VAL A 177 -8.23 7.22 -0.95
C VAL A 177 -6.80 6.91 -0.48
N LEU A 178 -6.50 7.20 0.79
CA LEU A 178 -5.28 6.77 1.46
C LEU A 178 -5.61 5.86 2.63
N PHE A 179 -5.05 4.66 2.64
CA PHE A 179 -5.09 3.81 3.83
C PHE A 179 -3.97 4.19 4.79
N GLY A 180 -4.25 4.02 6.07
CA GLY A 180 -3.27 4.06 7.13
C GLY A 180 -2.89 2.65 7.59
N SER A 181 -1.64 2.51 8.04
CA SER A 181 -1.19 1.38 8.84
C SER A 181 -1.75 1.46 10.27
N CYS A 182 -1.35 0.53 11.15
CA CYS A 182 -1.79 0.51 12.54
C CYS A 182 -1.53 1.85 13.27
N ALA A 183 -2.41 2.26 14.17
CA ALA A 183 -2.25 3.44 15.02
C ALA A 183 -1.98 4.75 14.25
N SER A 184 -2.62 4.92 13.09
CA SER A 184 -2.54 6.11 12.24
C SER A 184 -3.81 6.96 12.27
N GLY A 185 -4.90 6.48 12.88
CA GLY A 185 -6.20 7.12 13.01
C GLY A 185 -6.20 8.26 14.03
N VAL A 186 -5.37 9.27 13.78
CA VAL A 186 -5.24 10.49 14.56
C VAL A 186 -5.61 11.71 13.70
N ILE A 187 -6.18 12.74 14.31
CA ILE A 187 -6.67 13.89 13.55
C ILE A 187 -5.54 14.71 12.93
N GLU A 188 -4.36 14.70 13.54
CA GLU A 188 -3.16 15.37 13.05
C GLU A 188 -2.72 14.83 11.68
N LEU A 189 -2.82 13.51 11.46
CA LEU A 189 -2.57 12.93 10.13
C LEU A 189 -3.58 13.46 9.13
N ALA A 190 -4.87 13.42 9.47
CA ALA A 190 -5.93 13.88 8.57
C ALA A 190 -5.78 15.36 8.22
N TYR A 191 -5.46 16.20 9.20
CA TYR A 191 -5.20 17.61 9.01
C TYR A 191 -4.02 17.87 8.07
N GLU A 192 -2.89 17.20 8.28
CA GLU A 192 -1.68 17.42 7.47
C GLU A 192 -1.84 16.99 6.00
N VAL A 193 -2.67 15.97 5.71
CA VAL A 193 -2.80 15.43 4.34
C VAL A 193 -4.11 15.81 3.63
N ALA A 194 -5.06 16.46 4.30
CA ALA A 194 -6.35 16.87 3.71
C ALA A 194 -6.25 17.64 2.38
N PRO A 195 -5.24 18.51 2.16
CA PRO A 195 -5.09 19.18 0.86
C PRO A 195 -4.77 18.24 -0.31
N TYR A 196 -4.31 17.02 -0.04
CA TYR A 196 -3.75 16.09 -1.04
C TYR A 196 -4.46 14.74 -1.11
N VAL A 197 -5.39 14.48 -0.18
CA VAL A 197 -6.13 13.22 -0.06
C VAL A 197 -7.59 13.50 0.25
N ASP A 198 -8.53 12.88 -0.47
CA ASP A 198 -9.96 13.13 -0.25
C ASP A 198 -10.58 12.24 0.85
N TYR A 199 -10.21 10.96 0.93
CA TYR A 199 -10.65 10.04 1.98
C TYR A 199 -9.50 9.27 2.63
N LEU A 200 -9.57 9.10 3.95
CA LEU A 200 -8.57 8.39 4.74
C LEU A 200 -9.19 7.19 5.44
N VAL A 201 -8.69 5.97 5.18
CA VAL A 201 -9.12 4.74 5.86
C VAL A 201 -8.08 4.35 6.90
N LEU A 202 -8.32 4.71 8.17
CA LEU A 202 -7.33 4.67 9.24
C LEU A 202 -7.76 3.78 10.40
N THR A 203 -6.82 3.38 11.24
CA THR A 203 -7.08 2.65 12.51
C THR A 203 -6.51 3.45 13.67
N GLN A 204 -7.32 3.72 14.69
CA GLN A 204 -6.84 4.46 15.87
C GLN A 204 -5.86 3.63 16.69
N ASP A 205 -6.10 2.33 16.77
CA ASP A 205 -5.28 1.36 17.49
C ASP A 205 -4.61 0.36 16.51
N CYS A 206 -3.85 -0.57 17.08
CA CYS A 206 -3.37 -1.73 16.34
C CYS A 206 -4.50 -2.71 16.00
N LEU A 207 -4.25 -3.53 14.99
CA LEU A 207 -5.18 -4.55 14.51
C LEU A 207 -4.94 -5.89 15.20
N SER A 208 -5.97 -6.74 15.27
CA SER A 208 -5.76 -8.16 15.60
C SER A 208 -4.90 -8.84 14.53
N ARG A 209 -4.30 -9.99 14.86
CA ARG A 209 -3.46 -10.74 13.92
C ARG A 209 -4.26 -11.19 12.69
N GLU A 210 -5.52 -11.55 12.90
CA GLU A 210 -6.47 -12.00 11.90
C GLU A 210 -6.76 -10.90 10.87
N HIS A 211 -6.84 -9.64 11.31
CA HIS A 211 -7.16 -8.51 10.43
C HIS A 211 -5.94 -7.83 9.81
N LEU A 212 -4.70 -8.26 10.12
CA LEU A 212 -3.49 -7.70 9.51
C LEU A 212 -3.47 -7.90 7.99
N VAL A 213 -4.05 -8.98 7.47
CA VAL A 213 -4.15 -9.21 6.01
C VAL A 213 -5.53 -8.84 5.49
N GLU A 214 -6.59 -9.33 6.15
CA GLU A 214 -7.98 -9.20 5.67
C GLU A 214 -8.41 -7.75 5.38
N ARG A 215 -8.07 -6.82 6.28
CA ARG A 215 -8.42 -5.41 6.14
C ARG A 215 -7.90 -4.79 4.84
N PHE A 216 -6.72 -5.21 4.39
CA PHE A 216 -6.01 -4.52 3.33
C PHE A 216 -6.49 -4.91 1.94
N TYR A 217 -6.93 -6.15 1.72
CA TYR A 217 -7.32 -6.60 0.36
C TYR A 217 -8.85 -6.58 0.11
N GLN A 218 -9.69 -6.74 1.14
CA GLN A 218 -11.12 -6.99 0.96
C GLN A 218 -11.83 -5.87 0.18
N ALA A 219 -11.54 -4.60 0.49
CA ALA A 219 -12.12 -3.46 -0.21
C ALA A 219 -11.66 -3.39 -1.68
N THR A 220 -10.45 -3.86 -2.00
CA THR A 220 -9.95 -3.90 -3.37
C THR A 220 -10.69 -4.96 -4.19
N TRP A 221 -11.15 -6.04 -3.54
CA TRP A 221 -12.04 -7.02 -4.17
C TRP A 221 -13.35 -6.36 -4.65
N ASP A 222 -13.88 -5.38 -3.90
CA ASP A 222 -15.09 -4.66 -4.30
C ASP A 222 -14.86 -3.79 -5.53
N ILE A 223 -13.73 -3.07 -5.62
CA ILE A 223 -13.33 -2.33 -6.83
C ILE A 223 -13.22 -3.27 -8.03
N ARG A 224 -12.57 -4.41 -7.83
CA ARG A 224 -12.38 -5.42 -8.89
C ARG A 224 -13.70 -5.98 -9.43
N ASN A 225 -14.74 -6.05 -8.61
CA ASN A 225 -16.08 -6.51 -9.00
C ASN A 225 -16.97 -5.38 -9.51
N ASN A 226 -16.73 -4.15 -9.07
CA ASN A 226 -17.45 -2.96 -9.50
C ASN A 226 -16.51 -1.75 -9.50
N SER A 227 -15.86 -1.51 -10.64
CA SER A 227 -14.93 -0.39 -10.76
C SER A 227 -15.63 0.98 -10.80
N ASN A 228 -16.97 1.05 -10.84
CA ASN A 228 -17.71 2.32 -10.79
C ASN A 228 -17.90 2.86 -9.36
N LEU A 229 -17.37 2.18 -8.33
CA LEU A 229 -17.41 2.68 -6.96
C LEU A 229 -16.76 4.06 -6.88
N THR A 230 -17.46 4.97 -6.21
CA THR A 230 -16.89 6.27 -5.85
C THR A 230 -15.86 6.12 -4.73
N PRO A 231 -14.95 7.10 -4.53
CA PRO A 231 -14.02 7.09 -3.41
C PRO A 231 -14.69 6.98 -2.04
N GLU A 232 -15.86 7.61 -1.86
CA GLU A 232 -16.64 7.54 -0.63
C GLU A 232 -17.17 6.11 -0.39
N GLU A 233 -17.71 5.46 -1.43
CA GLU A 233 -18.20 4.09 -1.33
C GLU A 233 -17.06 3.11 -1.06
N PHE A 234 -15.91 3.26 -1.73
CA PHE A 234 -14.73 2.45 -1.47
C PHE A 234 -14.24 2.60 -0.02
N GLY A 235 -14.15 3.83 0.50
CA GLY A 235 -13.78 4.08 1.88
C GLY A 235 -14.78 3.49 2.89
N LYS A 236 -16.09 3.60 2.63
CA LYS A 236 -17.14 2.99 3.48
C LYS A 236 -17.08 1.47 3.45
N GLN A 237 -16.87 0.87 2.28
CA GLN A 237 -16.75 -0.58 2.13
C GLN A 237 -15.54 -1.11 2.91
N ALA A 238 -14.39 -0.45 2.80
CA ALA A 238 -13.19 -0.79 3.55
C ALA A 238 -13.42 -0.84 5.06
N VAL A 239 -14.22 0.09 5.59
CA VAL A 239 -14.60 0.08 7.01
C VAL A 239 -15.60 -1.04 7.32
N SER A 240 -16.57 -1.27 6.45
CA SER A 240 -17.65 -2.26 6.66
C SER A 240 -17.17 -3.71 6.67
N HIS A 241 -16.04 -4.00 6.01
CA HIS A 241 -15.43 -5.31 5.98
C HIS A 241 -14.79 -5.71 7.31
N LEU A 242 -14.29 -4.73 8.09
CA LEU A 242 -13.72 -5.01 9.40
C LEU A 242 -14.85 -5.34 10.39
N LYS A 243 -14.84 -6.57 10.90
CA LYS A 243 -15.72 -6.99 12.00
C LYS A 243 -14.91 -6.97 13.30
N PRO A 244 -15.11 -5.98 14.20
CA PRO A 244 -14.24 -5.83 15.36
C PRO A 244 -14.09 -7.11 16.17
N LEU A 245 -12.85 -7.48 16.49
CA LEU A 245 -12.52 -8.65 17.29
C LEU A 245 -11.78 -8.24 18.56
N ALA A 246 -12.12 -8.88 19.68
CA ALA A 246 -11.38 -8.72 20.92
C ALA A 246 -10.08 -9.52 20.84
N PHE A 247 -8.93 -8.88 21.06
CA PHE A 247 -7.62 -9.52 20.98
C PHE A 247 -6.67 -9.07 22.09
N TYR A 248 -5.66 -9.88 22.39
CA TYR A 248 -4.58 -9.52 23.29
C TYR A 248 -3.48 -8.83 22.49
N TYR A 249 -3.21 -7.55 22.76
CA TYR A 249 -2.30 -6.75 21.93
C TYR A 249 -0.95 -7.43 21.61
N PRO A 250 -0.25 -8.08 22.56
CA PRO A 250 1.00 -8.78 22.27
C PRO A 250 0.88 -9.97 21.31
N GLU A 251 -0.31 -10.52 21.09
CA GLU A 251 -0.55 -11.59 20.11
C GLU A 251 -0.38 -11.09 18.68
N SER A 252 -0.82 -9.87 18.41
CA SER A 252 -0.70 -9.24 17.09
C SER A 252 0.75 -8.88 16.77
N TYR A 253 1.41 -8.11 17.66
CA TYR A 253 2.71 -7.50 17.33
C TYR A 253 3.94 -8.27 17.81
N TYR A 254 3.81 -9.04 18.90
CA TYR A 254 4.95 -9.75 19.52
C TYR A 254 4.86 -11.27 19.39
N ASN A 255 3.86 -11.78 18.66
CA ASN A 255 3.57 -13.21 18.55
C ASN A 255 3.45 -13.90 19.92
N LYS A 256 2.84 -13.20 20.89
CA LYS A 256 2.64 -13.69 22.27
C LYS A 256 1.18 -13.99 22.54
N THR A 257 0.84 -15.26 22.63
CA THR A 257 -0.52 -15.69 22.99
C THR A 257 -0.72 -15.70 24.51
N LEU A 258 -1.96 -15.49 24.97
CA LEU A 258 -2.32 -15.71 26.37
C LEU A 258 -2.06 -17.16 26.80
N SER A 259 -1.47 -17.32 27.98
CA SER A 259 -1.34 -18.64 28.61
C SER A 259 -2.71 -19.21 28.94
N TRP A 260 -2.79 -20.54 29.07
CA TRP A 260 -4.04 -21.23 29.35
C TRP A 260 -4.69 -20.81 30.68
N TRP A 261 -3.89 -20.48 31.70
CA TRP A 261 -4.39 -19.97 32.98
C TRP A 261 -4.99 -18.57 32.85
N GLN A 262 -4.38 -17.67 32.06
CA GLN A 262 -4.97 -16.34 31.78
C GLN A 262 -6.30 -16.48 31.03
N LYS A 263 -6.39 -17.38 30.05
CA LYS A 263 -7.65 -17.69 29.36
C LYS A 263 -8.72 -18.23 30.33
N LEU A 264 -8.32 -19.00 31.34
CA LEU A 264 -9.24 -19.47 32.39
C LEU A 264 -9.69 -18.32 33.31
N LEU A 265 -8.77 -17.47 33.76
CA LEU A 265 -9.07 -16.31 34.61
C LEU A 265 -10.03 -15.33 33.91
N ASN A 266 -9.87 -15.10 32.61
CA ASN A 266 -10.75 -14.24 31.81
C ASN A 266 -12.22 -14.76 31.74
N LYS A 267 -12.47 -16.04 32.05
CA LYS A 267 -13.83 -16.60 32.08
C LYS A 267 -14.51 -16.49 33.44
N LEU A 268 -13.78 -16.14 34.49
CA LEU A 268 -14.34 -16.01 35.84
C LEU A 268 -15.21 -14.75 35.96
N PRO A 269 -16.19 -14.71 36.86
CA PRO A 269 -17.05 -13.52 37.04
C PRO A 269 -16.32 -12.33 37.68
N PHE A 270 -15.07 -12.51 38.13
CA PHE A 270 -14.29 -11.46 38.81
C PHE A 270 -13.40 -10.71 37.82
N SER A 271 -13.84 -9.53 37.40
CA SER A 271 -13.16 -8.69 36.40
C SER A 271 -11.78 -8.20 36.83
N GLY A 272 -11.47 -8.16 38.13
CA GLY A 272 -10.15 -7.78 38.63
C GLY A 272 -9.02 -8.76 38.28
N LEU A 273 -9.35 -9.95 37.76
CA LEU A 273 -8.38 -10.95 37.28
C LEU A 273 -8.39 -11.07 35.75
N HIS A 274 -9.21 -10.27 35.05
CA HIS A 274 -9.29 -10.30 33.60
C HIS A 274 -8.09 -9.61 32.98
N THR A 275 -7.61 -10.19 31.89
CA THR A 275 -6.62 -9.55 31.03
C THR A 275 -7.30 -8.47 30.23
N VAL A 276 -6.67 -7.29 30.13
CA VAL A 276 -7.15 -6.21 29.26
C VAL A 276 -7.03 -6.66 27.81
N LEU A 277 -8.16 -6.62 27.10
CA LEU A 277 -8.25 -6.91 25.67
C LEU A 277 -8.50 -5.62 24.91
N PHE A 278 -8.04 -5.60 23.66
CA PHE A 278 -8.24 -4.53 22.70
C PHE A 278 -9.34 -4.95 21.73
N TYR A 279 -10.08 -3.99 21.20
CA TYR A 279 -10.90 -4.18 20.02
C TYR A 279 -10.25 -3.40 18.90
N ASP A 280 -10.06 -4.04 17.76
CA ASP A 280 -9.63 -3.29 16.59
C ASP A 280 -10.76 -2.41 16.06
N SER A 281 -10.33 -1.34 15.42
CA SER A 281 -11.22 -0.34 14.85
C SER A 281 -10.63 0.19 13.56
N THR A 282 -11.51 0.56 12.65
CA THR A 282 -11.14 1.31 11.46
C THR A 282 -12.22 2.35 11.21
N ALA A 283 -11.82 3.50 10.71
CA ALA A 283 -12.71 4.60 10.37
C ALA A 283 -12.34 5.16 9.00
N VAL A 284 -13.32 5.79 8.37
CA VAL A 284 -13.10 6.59 7.17
C VAL A 284 -13.30 8.06 7.53
N ILE A 285 -12.34 8.91 7.17
CA ILE A 285 -12.40 10.36 7.34
C ILE A 285 -12.55 10.99 5.96
N ASN A 286 -13.55 11.86 5.78
CA ASN A 286 -13.70 12.70 4.60
C ASN A 286 -12.95 14.02 4.85
N SER A 287 -11.87 14.25 4.08
CA SER A 287 -10.99 15.40 4.24
C SER A 287 -11.66 16.75 3.98
N SER A 288 -12.76 16.78 3.22
CA SER A 288 -13.48 18.03 2.93
C SER A 288 -14.09 18.70 4.17
N ASN A 289 -14.26 17.96 5.27
CA ASN A 289 -14.82 18.48 6.53
C ASN A 289 -13.73 18.85 7.56
N ILE A 290 -12.44 18.74 7.21
CA ILE A 290 -11.35 18.97 8.16
C ILE A 290 -11.25 20.45 8.57
N ASP A 291 -11.42 21.38 7.63
CA ASP A 291 -11.37 22.82 7.95
C ASP A 291 -12.49 23.22 8.91
N GLU A 292 -13.72 22.72 8.69
CA GLU A 292 -14.88 22.95 9.58
C GLU A 292 -14.63 22.39 10.99
N LEU A 293 -14.02 21.21 11.07
CA LEU A 293 -13.64 20.62 12.36
C LEU A 293 -12.60 21.48 13.09
N VAL A 294 -11.60 22.00 12.38
CA VAL A 294 -10.56 22.86 12.95
C VAL A 294 -11.15 24.18 13.46
N GLU A 295 -12.04 24.81 12.69
CA GLU A 295 -12.76 26.01 13.11
C GLU A 295 -13.60 25.74 14.37
N SER A 296 -14.30 24.61 14.41
CA SER A 296 -15.11 24.19 15.56
C SER A 296 -14.24 24.00 16.80
N ILE A 297 -13.09 23.33 16.69
CA ILE A 297 -12.14 23.13 17.80
C ILE A 297 -11.60 24.48 18.30
N ASN A 298 -11.19 25.37 17.38
CA ASN A 298 -10.69 26.69 17.74
C ASN A 298 -11.73 27.54 18.48
N SER A 299 -13.02 27.35 18.20
CA SER A 299 -14.10 28.05 18.91
C SER A 299 -14.32 27.58 20.36
N LEU A 300 -13.78 26.41 20.73
CA LEU A 300 -13.85 25.87 22.08
C LEU A 300 -12.69 26.35 22.98
N ALA A 301 -11.61 26.86 22.37
CA ALA A 301 -10.38 27.30 23.04
C ALA A 301 -10.45 28.78 23.46
#